data_AF-A0A922D838-F1
#
_entry.id   AF-A0A922D838-F1
#
_cell.length_a   1.000
_cell.length_b   1.000
_cell.length_c   1.000
_cell.angle_alpha   90.00
_cell.angle_beta   90.00
_cell.angle_gamma   90.00
#
_symmetry.space_group_name_H-M   'P 1'
#
loop_
_entity.id
_entity.type
_entity.pdbx_description
1 polymer ?
#
loop_
_entity_poly.entity_id
_entity_poly.type
_entity_poly.pdbx_seq_one_letter_code
_entity_poly.pdbx_strand_id
1 'polypeptide(L)'
;MPGCLLHLPLEACTTTFNLEKAVCNHGCFMMAPNSWIPSTQILQRPLRLSNFSTSVVVSISHPPGNASIIVEVHNTDNVSPEDEKIILEQVARMLRISERDETDLREFQNLHPEAKEKGFGRSFRSPTIFEDAIKSILLCNCTWKRSLDMAKALCELQSQLANGLISMECEDLNKKSLHKGSKRKRVTEKLTEDKKCAEDCSDSQMLNGKNTTSLGNFPSSRELVSLDEYFLKKHCNLGYRAKRILQLAKRVESGKLDLQKFEKESNSVSAQEVYAKLKRVKGFGPFACANLMMCMGFYEMVPMDSETRRHLQQTDI
;
A
#
# COMPACT_ATOMS: atom_id res chain seq x y z
N MET A 1 -28.02 0.86 8.30
CA MET A 1 -28.35 2.02 7.44
C MET A 1 -27.85 1.66 6.05
N PRO A 2 -28.70 1.66 5.00
CA PRO A 2 -28.21 1.48 3.64
C PRO A 2 -27.19 2.59 3.32
N GLY A 3 -26.05 2.25 2.68
CA GLY A 3 -25.02 3.24 2.36
C GLY A 3 -25.41 4.17 1.21
N CYS A 4 -24.73 5.31 1.11
CA CYS A 4 -24.82 6.21 -0.04
C CYS A 4 -24.22 5.51 -1.28
N LEU A 5 -24.94 5.47 -2.40
CA LEU A 5 -24.47 4.84 -3.64
C LEU A 5 -23.93 5.89 -4.61
N LEU A 6 -22.68 5.70 -5.03
CA LEU A 6 -22.02 6.50 -6.06
C LEU A 6 -21.83 5.65 -7.33
N HIS A 7 -21.81 6.31 -8.49
CA HIS A 7 -21.69 5.65 -9.78
C HIS A 7 -20.46 6.16 -10.52
N LEU A 8 -19.52 5.27 -10.83
CA LEU A 8 -18.38 5.57 -11.70
C LEU A 8 -18.68 5.05 -13.12
N PRO A 9 -18.92 5.92 -14.10
CA PRO A 9 -19.12 5.49 -15.49
C PRO A 9 -17.89 4.74 -16.03
N LEU A 10 -18.11 3.66 -16.78
CA LEU A 10 -17.02 2.89 -17.40
C LEU A 10 -16.54 3.50 -18.71
N GLU A 11 -17.36 4.35 -19.36
CA GLU A 11 -17.01 5.05 -20.59
C GLU A 11 -16.43 4.10 -21.65
N ALA A 12 -15.20 4.36 -22.12
CA ALA A 12 -14.48 3.54 -23.10
C ALA A 12 -14.27 2.07 -22.66
N CYS A 13 -14.38 1.77 -21.35
CA CYS A 13 -14.20 0.43 -20.80
C CYS A 13 -15.50 -0.40 -20.79
N THR A 14 -16.67 0.18 -21.14
CA THR A 14 -18.00 -0.42 -20.92
C THR A 14 -18.12 -1.86 -21.45
N THR A 15 -17.53 -2.16 -22.60
CA THR A 15 -17.65 -3.48 -23.24
C THR A 15 -16.58 -4.49 -22.82
N THR A 16 -15.49 -4.03 -22.21
CA THR A 16 -14.31 -4.85 -21.90
C THR A 16 -14.10 -5.04 -20.39
N PHE A 17 -14.73 -4.21 -19.56
CA PHE A 17 -14.50 -4.20 -18.13
C PHE A 17 -15.13 -5.39 -17.43
N ASN A 18 -14.32 -6.06 -16.61
CA ASN A 18 -14.77 -7.07 -15.66
C ASN A 18 -14.07 -6.79 -14.32
N LEU A 19 -14.84 -6.59 -13.26
CA LEU A 19 -14.30 -6.20 -11.95
C LEU A 19 -13.36 -7.25 -11.36
N GLU A 20 -13.76 -8.52 -11.37
CA GLU A 20 -12.92 -9.60 -10.84
C GLU A 20 -11.58 -9.67 -11.58
N LYS A 21 -11.59 -9.59 -12.91
CA LYS A 21 -10.35 -9.58 -13.70
C LYS A 21 -9.52 -8.34 -13.41
N ALA A 22 -10.14 -7.17 -13.34
CA ALA A 22 -9.46 -5.91 -13.03
C ALA A 22 -8.75 -5.94 -11.67
N VAL A 23 -9.36 -6.59 -10.66
CA VAL A 23 -8.84 -6.68 -9.29
C VAL A 23 -7.86 -7.84 -9.11
N CYS A 24 -8.20 -9.02 -9.61
CA CYS A 24 -7.55 -10.29 -9.22
C CYS A 24 -6.45 -10.77 -10.19
N ASN A 25 -6.25 -10.11 -11.33
CA ASN A 25 -5.16 -10.47 -12.26
C ASN A 25 -3.75 -10.20 -11.69
N HIS A 26 -3.63 -9.44 -10.60
CA HIS A 26 -2.35 -9.12 -9.96
C HIS A 26 -2.44 -9.16 -8.43
N GLY A 27 -1.40 -9.60 -7.72
CA GLY A 27 -1.45 -9.83 -6.26
C GLY A 27 -1.69 -8.60 -5.37
N CYS A 28 -1.66 -7.38 -5.91
CA CYS A 28 -1.84 -6.13 -5.15
C CYS A 28 -3.17 -6.08 -4.35
N PHE A 29 -4.24 -6.71 -4.84
CA PHE A 29 -5.52 -6.74 -4.12
C PHE A 29 -5.47 -7.50 -2.79
N MET A 30 -4.47 -8.38 -2.60
CA MET A 30 -4.30 -9.12 -1.34
C MET A 30 -3.62 -8.27 -0.26
N MET A 31 -2.95 -7.18 -0.65
CA MET A 31 -2.29 -6.29 0.30
C MET A 31 -3.32 -5.38 0.96
N ALA A 32 -3.29 -5.33 2.29
CA ALA A 32 -4.07 -4.38 3.07
C ALA A 32 -3.99 -2.93 2.51
N PRO A 33 -5.07 -2.14 2.62
CA PRO A 33 -6.31 -2.45 3.34
C PRO A 33 -7.41 -3.10 2.47
N ASN A 34 -7.04 -3.63 1.29
CA ASN A 34 -7.98 -4.27 0.38
C ASN A 34 -8.55 -5.57 0.98
N SER A 35 -9.83 -5.81 0.74
CA SER A 35 -10.53 -7.05 1.06
C SER A 35 -11.42 -7.44 -0.12
N TRP A 36 -10.96 -8.41 -0.91
CA TRP A 36 -11.77 -9.02 -1.98
C TRP A 36 -12.66 -10.12 -1.40
N ILE A 37 -13.96 -10.08 -1.69
CA ILE A 37 -14.93 -11.09 -1.26
C ILE A 37 -15.32 -11.94 -2.47
N PRO A 38 -14.78 -13.17 -2.63
CA PRO A 38 -15.00 -13.97 -3.85
C PRO A 38 -16.46 -14.35 -4.09
N SER A 39 -17.23 -14.59 -3.03
CA SER A 39 -18.63 -15.02 -3.14
C SER A 39 -19.56 -13.96 -3.71
N THR A 40 -19.24 -12.68 -3.50
CA THR A 40 -20.06 -11.55 -3.96
C THR A 40 -19.36 -10.70 -5.03
N GLN A 41 -18.08 -11.00 -5.33
CA GLN A 41 -17.22 -10.19 -6.21
C GLN A 41 -17.16 -8.72 -5.80
N ILE A 42 -17.08 -8.47 -4.49
CA ILE A 42 -17.01 -7.12 -3.93
C ILE A 42 -15.58 -6.85 -3.45
N LEU A 43 -15.02 -5.70 -3.85
CA LEU A 43 -13.82 -5.14 -3.25
C LEU A 43 -14.21 -4.16 -2.15
N GLN A 44 -13.85 -4.48 -0.90
CA GLN A 44 -14.02 -3.57 0.23
C GLN A 44 -12.70 -2.95 0.64
N ARG A 45 -12.69 -1.64 0.90
CA ARG A 45 -11.57 -0.95 1.54
C ARG A 45 -11.98 0.42 2.07
N PRO A 46 -11.23 1.00 3.02
CA PRO A 46 -11.29 2.42 3.28
C PRO A 46 -10.70 3.25 2.13
N LEU A 47 -11.36 4.38 1.82
CA LEU A 47 -10.90 5.42 0.92
C LEU A 47 -10.88 6.77 1.65
N ARG A 48 -9.96 7.64 1.24
CA ARG A 48 -9.74 8.92 1.93
C ARG A 48 -10.66 9.99 1.37
N LEU A 49 -11.20 10.84 2.22
CA LEU A 49 -12.05 11.97 1.84
C LEU A 49 -11.21 13.18 1.37
N SER A 50 -11.89 14.19 0.84
CA SER A 50 -11.27 15.41 0.28
C SER A 50 -10.43 16.20 1.29
N ASN A 51 -10.68 16.03 2.58
CA ASN A 51 -9.90 16.66 3.67
C ASN A 51 -8.55 15.98 3.96
N PHE A 52 -8.22 14.91 3.25
CA PHE A 52 -6.97 14.14 3.35
C PHE A 52 -6.68 13.51 4.73
N SER A 53 -7.63 13.54 5.67
CA SER A 53 -7.43 13.03 7.03
C SER A 53 -8.45 11.93 7.38
N THR A 54 -9.70 12.13 6.97
CA THR A 54 -10.80 11.20 7.24
C THR A 54 -10.87 10.12 6.17
N SER A 55 -11.27 8.91 6.54
CA SER A 55 -11.54 7.83 5.59
C SER A 55 -12.93 7.22 5.83
N VAL A 56 -13.55 6.74 4.75
CA VAL A 56 -14.82 6.00 4.77
C VAL A 56 -14.60 4.63 4.16
N VAL A 57 -15.28 3.61 4.69
CA VAL A 57 -15.27 2.27 4.09
C VAL A 57 -16.21 2.26 2.90
N VAL A 58 -15.76 1.71 1.79
CA VAL A 58 -16.58 1.51 0.60
C VAL A 58 -16.64 0.03 0.20
N SER A 59 -17.77 -0.37 -0.40
CA SER A 59 -17.92 -1.61 -1.16
C SER A 59 -18.02 -1.27 -2.65
N ILE A 60 -17.12 -1.84 -3.45
CA ILE A 60 -17.03 -1.60 -4.89
C ILE A 60 -17.50 -2.87 -5.59
N SER A 61 -18.51 -2.73 -6.47
CA SER A 61 -19.12 -3.83 -7.20
C SER A 61 -19.47 -3.43 -8.63
N HIS A 62 -19.61 -4.43 -9.51
CA HIS A 62 -20.03 -4.22 -10.89
C HIS A 62 -21.16 -5.20 -11.23
N PRO A 63 -22.43 -4.80 -11.06
CA PRO A 63 -23.56 -5.64 -11.42
C PRO A 63 -23.55 -5.97 -12.92
N PRO A 64 -23.94 -7.19 -13.32
CA PRO A 64 -23.97 -7.59 -14.72
C PRO A 64 -24.79 -6.63 -15.60
N GLY A 65 -24.23 -6.23 -16.75
CA GLY A 65 -24.87 -5.35 -17.71
C GLY A 65 -24.92 -3.86 -17.32
N ASN A 66 -24.33 -3.47 -16.18
CA ASN A 66 -24.28 -2.07 -15.78
C ASN A 66 -23.15 -1.32 -16.51
N ALA A 67 -23.44 -0.11 -17.00
CA ALA A 67 -22.45 0.77 -17.62
C ALA A 67 -21.56 1.51 -16.61
N SER A 68 -21.80 1.31 -15.31
CA SER A 68 -21.06 1.94 -14.23
C SER A 68 -20.65 0.94 -13.15
N ILE A 69 -19.53 1.23 -12.49
CA ILE A 69 -19.17 0.63 -11.21
C ILE A 69 -20.01 1.29 -10.11
N ILE A 70 -20.52 0.46 -9.21
CA ILE A 70 -21.29 0.89 -8.05
C ILE A 70 -20.35 0.94 -6.85
N VAL A 71 -20.30 2.10 -6.20
CA VAL A 71 -19.51 2.34 -4.99
C VAL A 71 -20.46 2.67 -3.85
N GLU A 72 -20.68 1.71 -2.95
CA GLU A 72 -21.48 1.93 -1.74
C GLU A 72 -20.58 2.49 -0.64
N VAL A 73 -20.89 3.69 -0.15
CA VAL A 73 -20.20 4.35 0.97
C VAL A 73 -20.92 4.01 2.26
N HIS A 74 -20.21 3.37 3.18
CA HIS A 74 -20.80 2.84 4.41
C HIS A 74 -20.96 3.94 5.47
N ASN A 75 -21.89 3.73 6.40
CA ASN A 75 -22.12 4.57 7.58
C ASN A 75 -22.43 6.04 7.27
N THR A 76 -22.91 6.35 6.08
CA THR A 76 -23.41 7.68 5.70
C THR A 76 -24.52 7.56 4.67
N ASP A 77 -25.51 8.43 4.78
CA ASP A 77 -26.61 8.52 3.81
C ASP A 77 -26.30 9.53 2.68
N ASN A 78 -25.32 10.41 2.90
CA ASN A 78 -24.91 11.42 1.92
C ASN A 78 -23.40 11.65 1.93
N VAL A 79 -22.86 12.08 0.81
CA VAL A 79 -21.45 12.42 0.61
C VAL A 79 -21.40 13.80 -0.04
N SER A 80 -20.47 14.67 0.37
CA SER A 80 -20.32 15.98 -0.28
C SER A 80 -19.88 15.80 -1.75
N PRO A 81 -20.22 16.72 -2.67
CA PRO A 81 -19.77 16.62 -4.06
C PRO A 81 -18.24 16.51 -4.20
N GLU A 82 -17.49 17.20 -3.32
CA GLU A 82 -16.03 17.13 -3.27
C GLU A 82 -15.54 15.74 -2.84
N ASP A 83 -16.17 15.15 -1.82
CA ASP A 83 -15.82 13.81 -1.34
C ASP A 83 -16.22 12.72 -2.34
N GLU A 84 -17.38 12.85 -2.99
CA GLU A 84 -17.82 11.95 -4.05
C GLU A 84 -16.79 11.93 -5.17
N LYS A 85 -16.39 13.11 -5.67
CA LYS A 85 -15.36 13.23 -6.70
C LYS A 85 -14.06 12.53 -6.28
N ILE A 86 -13.57 12.78 -5.07
CA ILE A 86 -12.32 12.19 -4.58
C ILE A 86 -12.43 10.67 -4.40
N ILE A 87 -13.59 10.15 -3.98
CA ILE A 87 -13.84 8.70 -3.89
C ILE A 87 -13.81 8.07 -5.29
N LEU A 88 -14.55 8.65 -6.24
CA LEU A 88 -14.64 8.13 -7.62
C LEU A 88 -13.28 8.20 -8.34
N GLU A 89 -12.50 9.26 -8.15
CA GLU A 89 -11.13 9.38 -8.68
C GLU A 89 -10.20 8.29 -8.13
N GLN A 90 -10.28 7.98 -6.84
CA GLN A 90 -9.52 6.89 -6.24
C GLN A 90 -9.93 5.52 -6.81
N VAL A 91 -11.24 5.27 -6.96
CA VAL A 91 -11.75 4.03 -7.55
C VAL A 91 -11.33 3.87 -9.01
N ALA A 92 -11.48 4.93 -9.82
CA ALA A 92 -11.04 4.94 -11.21
C ALA A 92 -9.53 4.66 -11.31
N ARG A 93 -8.71 5.27 -10.45
CA ARG A 93 -7.28 5.00 -10.40
C ARG A 93 -6.99 3.53 -10.09
N MET A 94 -7.58 2.99 -9.02
CA MET A 94 -7.35 1.61 -8.60
C MET A 94 -7.71 0.59 -9.68
N LEU A 95 -8.86 0.80 -10.31
CA LEU A 95 -9.44 -0.09 -11.31
C LEU A 95 -8.98 0.20 -12.73
N ARG A 96 -8.07 1.17 -12.95
CA ARG A 96 -7.54 1.52 -14.27
C ARG A 96 -8.64 1.94 -15.25
N ILE A 97 -9.56 2.79 -14.82
CA ILE A 97 -10.65 3.28 -15.66
C ILE A 97 -10.24 4.64 -16.22
N SER A 98 -9.66 4.62 -17.42
CA SER A 98 -9.31 5.80 -18.23
C SER A 98 -9.14 5.43 -19.71
N GLU A 99 -9.23 6.40 -20.62
CA GLU A 99 -8.99 6.16 -22.05
C GLU A 99 -7.59 5.61 -22.35
N ARG A 100 -6.58 6.09 -21.62
CA ARG A 100 -5.21 5.58 -21.74
C ARG A 100 -5.13 4.13 -21.31
N ASP A 101 -5.64 3.80 -20.12
CA ASP A 101 -5.57 2.43 -19.61
C ASP A 101 -6.30 1.45 -20.55
N GLU A 102 -7.40 1.88 -21.18
CA GLU A 102 -8.12 1.07 -22.19
C GLU A 102 -7.31 0.91 -23.48
N THR A 103 -6.61 1.95 -23.92
CA THR A 103 -5.73 1.88 -25.09
C THR A 103 -4.58 0.92 -24.85
N ASP A 104 -3.87 1.06 -23.73
CA ASP A 104 -2.77 0.18 -23.33
C ASP A 104 -3.24 -1.30 -23.25
N LEU A 105 -4.44 -1.54 -22.68
CA LEU A 105 -5.02 -2.88 -22.60
C LEU A 105 -5.30 -3.46 -24.00
N ARG A 106 -5.91 -2.70 -24.90
CA ARG A 106 -6.23 -3.16 -26.25
C ARG A 106 -4.97 -3.46 -27.05
N GLU A 107 -3.95 -2.60 -26.96
CA GLU A 107 -2.67 -2.84 -27.63
C GLU A 107 -2.02 -4.14 -27.14
N PHE A 108 -1.96 -4.35 -25.82
CA PHE A 108 -1.47 -5.59 -25.23
C PHE A 108 -2.26 -6.82 -25.71
N GLN A 109 -3.60 -6.75 -25.67
CA GLN A 109 -4.47 -7.87 -26.06
C GLN A 109 -4.49 -8.15 -27.57
N ASN A 110 -4.16 -7.16 -28.40
CA ASN A 110 -3.96 -7.36 -29.84
C ASN A 110 -2.66 -8.12 -30.14
N LEU A 111 -1.62 -7.90 -29.32
CA LEU A 111 -0.36 -8.64 -29.40
C LEU A 111 -0.49 -10.05 -28.79
N HIS A 112 -1.39 -10.25 -27.83
CA HIS A 112 -1.59 -11.48 -27.08
C HIS A 112 -3.07 -11.91 -27.04
N PRO A 113 -3.60 -12.54 -28.11
CA PRO A 113 -5.01 -12.95 -28.18
C PRO A 113 -5.45 -13.86 -27.03
N GLU A 114 -4.57 -14.74 -26.55
CA GLU A 114 -4.85 -15.62 -25.40
C GLU A 114 -5.07 -14.84 -24.09
N ALA A 115 -4.45 -13.67 -23.96
CA ALA A 115 -4.68 -12.77 -22.84
C ALA A 115 -6.08 -12.14 -22.94
N LYS A 116 -6.51 -11.77 -24.16
CA LYS A 116 -7.85 -11.25 -24.42
C LYS A 116 -8.93 -12.26 -24.04
N GLU A 117 -8.80 -13.51 -24.50
CA GLU A 117 -9.74 -14.59 -24.19
C GLU A 117 -9.90 -14.82 -22.68
N LYS A 118 -8.82 -14.66 -21.91
CA LYS A 118 -8.81 -14.84 -20.45
C LYS A 118 -9.24 -13.60 -19.66
N GLY A 119 -9.44 -12.45 -20.33
CA GLY A 119 -9.66 -11.15 -19.69
C GLY A 119 -8.43 -10.63 -18.93
N PHE A 120 -7.23 -10.99 -19.36
CA PHE A 120 -5.96 -10.61 -18.73
C PHE A 120 -5.43 -9.28 -19.29
N GLY A 121 -4.73 -8.51 -18.45
CA GLY A 121 -3.97 -7.32 -18.87
C GLY A 121 -4.18 -6.09 -17.98
N ARG A 122 -5.38 -5.91 -17.41
CA ARG A 122 -5.64 -4.80 -16.50
C ARG A 122 -4.98 -5.07 -15.14
N SER A 123 -4.14 -4.14 -14.67
CA SER A 123 -3.35 -4.28 -13.44
C SER A 123 -3.87 -3.38 -12.32
N PHE A 124 -4.42 -4.00 -11.28
CA PHE A 124 -4.90 -3.33 -10.07
C PHE A 124 -3.78 -2.59 -9.33
N ARG A 125 -4.07 -1.36 -8.91
CA ARG A 125 -3.15 -0.51 -8.13
C ARG A 125 -3.84 0.13 -6.94
N SER A 126 -3.07 0.81 -6.10
CA SER A 126 -3.59 1.51 -4.92
C SER A 126 -4.40 2.77 -5.30
N PRO A 127 -5.12 3.43 -4.38
CA PRO A 127 -5.79 4.71 -4.66
C PRO A 127 -4.82 5.88 -4.77
N THR A 128 -3.57 5.71 -4.32
CA THR A 128 -2.53 6.75 -4.43
C THR A 128 -1.20 6.16 -4.87
N ILE A 129 -0.43 6.95 -5.62
CA ILE A 129 0.93 6.59 -6.01
C ILE A 129 1.88 6.47 -4.79
N PHE A 130 1.58 7.17 -3.69
CA PHE A 130 2.34 7.06 -2.45
C PHE A 130 2.16 5.68 -1.79
N GLU A 131 0.95 5.15 -1.77
CA GLU A 131 0.68 3.78 -1.31
C GLU A 131 1.39 2.75 -2.21
N ASP A 132 1.34 2.90 -3.53
CA ASP A 132 2.08 2.05 -4.48
C ASP A 132 3.59 2.10 -4.22
N ALA A 133 4.13 3.29 -3.95
CA ALA A 133 5.55 3.51 -3.67
C ALA A 133 5.99 2.80 -2.38
N ILE A 134 5.20 2.88 -1.30
CA ILE A 134 5.50 2.14 -0.07
C ILE A 134 5.36 0.65 -0.30
N LYS A 135 4.26 0.17 -0.90
CA LYS A 135 4.05 -1.25 -1.19
C LYS A 135 5.20 -1.84 -2.03
N SER A 136 5.73 -1.09 -2.99
CA SER A 136 6.93 -1.45 -3.76
C SER A 136 8.18 -1.64 -2.89
N ILE A 137 8.36 -0.81 -1.85
CA ILE A 137 9.44 -0.98 -0.84
C ILE A 137 9.19 -2.23 0.01
N LEU A 138 7.93 -2.51 0.36
CA LEU A 138 7.57 -3.66 1.18
C LEU A 138 7.88 -4.98 0.47
N LEU A 139 7.67 -5.05 -0.84
CA LEU A 139 7.95 -6.23 -1.68
C LEU A 139 9.44 -6.59 -1.80
N CYS A 140 10.35 -5.65 -1.56
CA CYS A 140 11.77 -5.87 -1.78
C CYS A 140 12.38 -6.78 -0.72
N ASN A 141 13.12 -7.84 -1.10
CA ASN A 141 13.93 -8.69 -0.20
C ASN A 141 13.15 -9.28 0.99
N CYS A 142 11.97 -9.83 0.74
CA CYS A 142 11.15 -10.53 1.72
C CYS A 142 10.24 -11.53 1.02
N THR A 143 9.61 -12.40 1.81
CA THR A 143 8.56 -13.28 1.29
C THR A 143 7.28 -12.48 1.04
N TRP A 144 6.41 -13.01 0.18
CA TRP A 144 5.09 -12.44 -0.05
C TRP A 144 4.29 -12.29 1.25
N LYS A 145 4.24 -13.35 2.08
CA LYS A 145 3.58 -13.31 3.40
C LYS A 145 4.08 -12.16 4.28
N ARG A 146 5.40 -11.93 4.32
CA ARG A 146 5.97 -10.82 5.09
C ARG A 146 5.57 -9.45 4.54
N SER A 147 5.44 -9.33 3.21
CA SER A 147 4.91 -8.09 2.58
C SER A 147 3.47 -7.82 2.99
N LEU A 148 2.62 -8.85 3.01
CA LEU A 148 1.24 -8.76 3.48
C LEU A 148 1.17 -8.33 4.94
N ASP A 149 2.00 -8.92 5.80
CA ASP A 149 2.03 -8.60 7.24
C ASP A 149 2.47 -7.16 7.50
N MET A 150 3.50 -6.67 6.80
CA MET A 150 3.94 -5.28 6.92
C MET A 150 2.86 -4.29 6.43
N ALA A 151 2.18 -4.60 5.32
CA ALA A 151 1.08 -3.76 4.82
C ALA A 151 -0.09 -3.72 5.81
N LYS A 152 -0.45 -4.87 6.39
CA LYS A 152 -1.49 -4.96 7.43
C LYS A 152 -1.12 -4.14 8.66
N ALA A 153 0.11 -4.29 9.17
CA ALA A 153 0.56 -3.58 10.35
C ALA A 153 0.61 -2.05 10.15
N LEU A 154 0.89 -1.56 8.93
CA LEU A 154 0.78 -0.14 8.59
C LEU A 154 -0.67 0.36 8.65
N CYS A 155 -1.64 -0.45 8.23
CA CYS A 155 -3.06 -0.09 8.28
C CYS A 155 -3.64 -0.19 9.71
N GLU A 156 -3.15 -1.14 10.52
CA GLU A 156 -3.45 -1.20 11.96
C GLU A 156 -2.92 0.03 12.70
N LEU A 157 -1.69 0.46 12.37
CA LEU A 157 -1.12 1.71 12.87
C LEU A 157 -1.99 2.92 12.49
N GLN A 158 -2.39 3.02 11.22
CA GLN A 158 -3.23 4.13 10.77
C GLN A 158 -4.57 4.18 11.52
N SER A 159 -5.20 3.04 11.78
CA SER A 159 -6.41 2.95 12.59
C SER A 159 -6.18 3.51 14.01
N GLN A 160 -5.04 3.20 14.62
CA GLN A 160 -4.70 3.70 15.96
C GLN A 160 -4.45 5.21 15.96
N LEU A 161 -3.79 5.75 14.93
CA LEU A 161 -3.58 7.20 14.76
C LEU A 161 -4.90 7.94 14.56
N ALA A 162 -5.78 7.43 13.69
CA ALA A 162 -7.08 8.04 13.41
C ALA A 162 -8.00 8.07 14.64
N ASN A 163 -7.89 7.07 15.52
CA ASN A 163 -8.66 6.98 16.76
C ASN A 163 -7.98 7.68 17.96
N GLY A 164 -6.83 8.35 17.75
CA GLY A 164 -6.09 9.03 18.83
C GLY A 164 -5.52 8.10 19.90
N LEU A 165 -5.42 6.79 19.61
CA LEU A 165 -4.91 5.77 20.55
C LEU A 165 -3.39 5.83 20.71
N ILE A 166 -2.70 6.46 19.76
CA ILE A 166 -1.28 6.77 19.82
C ILE A 166 -1.14 8.29 19.63
N SER A 167 -0.51 8.97 20.59
CA SER A 167 -0.12 10.37 20.42
C SER A 167 1.10 10.46 19.49
N MET A 168 1.16 11.51 18.67
CA MET A 168 2.29 11.80 17.77
C MET A 168 3.58 12.15 18.53
N GLU A 169 3.51 12.31 19.84
CA GLU A 169 4.65 12.59 20.72
C GLU A 169 5.22 11.27 21.22
N CYS A 170 6.12 10.68 20.45
CA CYS A 170 6.94 9.59 20.97
C CYS A 170 7.91 10.19 22.00
N GLU A 171 7.68 9.91 23.29
CA GLU A 171 8.65 10.20 24.34
C GLU A 171 9.99 9.55 23.99
N ASP A 172 11.02 10.40 24.00
CA ASP A 172 12.40 10.15 23.60
C ASP A 172 13.09 9.21 24.63
N LEU A 173 12.63 7.95 24.76
CA LEU A 173 13.12 6.99 25.75
C LEU A 173 14.57 6.52 25.49
N ASN A 174 15.26 7.04 24.46
CA ASN A 174 16.60 6.58 24.08
C ASN A 174 17.74 7.59 24.26
N LYS A 175 17.53 8.75 24.91
CA LYS A 175 18.65 9.67 25.22
C LYS A 175 19.45 9.37 26.49
N LYS A 176 19.08 8.37 27.32
CA LYS A 176 19.79 8.09 28.59
C LYS A 176 20.83 6.95 28.59
N SER A 177 21.04 6.20 27.50
CA SER A 177 21.94 5.03 27.52
C SER A 177 23.34 5.23 26.91
N LEU A 178 23.67 6.40 26.35
CA LEU A 178 24.97 6.61 25.70
C LEU A 178 25.77 7.71 26.41
N HIS A 179 26.11 7.52 27.69
CA HIS A 179 27.29 8.12 28.32
C HIS A 179 27.59 7.44 29.67
N LYS A 180 28.33 6.33 29.62
CA LYS A 180 29.27 5.96 30.68
C LYS A 180 30.28 4.97 30.09
N GLY A 181 31.40 5.52 29.61
CA GLY A 181 32.58 4.71 29.41
C GLY A 181 33.09 4.24 30.77
N SER A 182 33.40 2.95 30.89
CA SER A 182 34.48 2.53 31.77
C SER A 182 35.04 1.18 31.33
N LYS A 183 36.37 1.13 31.27
CA LYS A 183 37.20 0.00 30.86
C LYS A 183 37.16 -1.12 31.91
N ARG A 184 37.15 -2.40 31.50
CA ARG A 184 38.21 -3.43 31.78
C ARG A 184 37.72 -4.90 31.76
N LYS A 185 38.57 -5.71 31.11
CA LYS A 185 39.04 -7.09 31.37
C LYS A 185 38.10 -8.32 31.28
N ARG A 186 38.54 -9.25 30.41
CA ARG A 186 38.31 -10.71 30.42
C ARG A 186 38.76 -11.34 31.75
N VAL A 187 37.93 -12.21 32.35
CA VAL A 187 38.31 -13.48 33.02
C VAL A 187 37.13 -14.46 32.91
N THR A 188 37.47 -15.72 32.65
CA THR A 188 36.65 -16.93 32.53
C THR A 188 36.27 -17.49 33.90
N GLU A 189 35.05 -18.01 34.11
CA GLU A 189 34.78 -19.30 34.80
C GLU A 189 33.27 -19.57 35.02
N LYS A 190 32.98 -20.82 35.35
CA LYS A 190 31.74 -21.59 35.17
C LYS A 190 31.07 -21.88 36.52
N LEU A 191 29.75 -22.11 36.49
CA LEU A 191 28.90 -22.95 37.38
C LEU A 191 27.93 -22.29 38.41
N THR A 192 26.69 -22.77 38.27
CA THR A 192 25.66 -23.19 39.25
C THR A 192 24.79 -22.20 40.04
N GLU A 193 23.50 -22.28 39.68
CA GLU A 193 22.26 -22.40 40.47
C GLU A 193 21.79 -21.33 41.49
N ASP A 194 20.52 -20.97 41.24
CA ASP A 194 19.44 -20.56 42.14
C ASP A 194 19.62 -19.37 43.07
N LYS A 195 18.99 -18.25 42.67
CA LYS A 195 18.24 -17.40 43.59
C LYS A 195 17.12 -16.64 42.88
N LYS A 196 15.91 -16.97 43.30
CA LYS A 196 14.63 -16.30 43.06
C LYS A 196 14.68 -14.91 43.73
N CYS A 197 14.55 -13.84 42.95
CA CYS A 197 14.08 -12.54 43.44
C CYS A 197 13.20 -11.93 42.34
N ALA A 198 11.91 -11.82 42.66
CA ALA A 198 10.95 -11.02 41.95
C ALA A 198 11.30 -9.54 42.14
N GLU A 199 11.26 -8.77 41.06
CA GLU A 199 11.11 -7.32 41.11
C GLU A 199 10.47 -6.85 39.80
N ASP A 200 9.56 -5.90 39.97
CA ASP A 200 8.41 -5.62 39.12
C ASP A 200 8.76 -4.94 37.80
N CYS A 201 8.05 -5.35 36.75
CA CYS A 201 7.86 -4.56 35.55
C CYS A 201 6.40 -4.68 35.11
N SER A 202 5.52 -4.02 35.87
CA SER A 202 4.13 -3.80 35.49
C SER A 202 4.07 -2.65 34.49
N ASP A 203 4.29 -2.98 33.21
CA ASP A 203 3.70 -2.24 32.08
C ASP A 203 3.63 -3.14 30.83
N SER A 204 3.13 -4.36 31.07
CA SER A 204 2.69 -5.30 30.04
C SER A 204 1.18 -5.51 30.16
N GLN A 205 0.44 -4.41 30.04
CA GLN A 205 -0.99 -4.36 29.76
C GLN A 205 -1.10 -3.39 28.57
N MET A 206 -1.40 -3.75 27.33
CA MET A 206 -2.48 -4.58 26.82
C MET A 206 -2.27 -4.72 25.30
N LEU A 207 -1.94 -5.89 24.76
CA LEU A 207 -2.07 -6.15 23.30
C LEU A 207 -2.22 -7.66 23.04
N ASN A 208 -3.19 -8.30 23.71
CA ASN A 208 -3.60 -9.65 23.35
C ASN A 208 -5.13 -9.83 23.34
N GLY A 209 -5.87 -8.72 23.29
CA GLY A 209 -7.30 -8.75 23.04
C GLY A 209 -7.56 -8.96 21.56
N LYS A 210 -8.30 -10.03 21.21
CA LYS A 210 -9.09 -10.12 19.97
C LYS A 210 -10.16 -9.01 19.98
N ASN A 211 -9.74 -7.75 19.90
CA ASN A 211 -10.63 -6.70 19.41
C ASN A 211 -10.44 -6.70 17.91
N THR A 212 -11.49 -7.06 17.18
CA THR A 212 -11.60 -6.83 15.74
C THR A 212 -11.61 -5.33 15.50
N THR A 213 -10.47 -4.66 15.68
CA THR A 213 -10.29 -3.28 15.26
C THR A 213 -10.45 -3.27 13.75
N SER A 214 -11.41 -2.48 13.25
CA SER A 214 -11.54 -2.27 11.81
C SER A 214 -10.20 -1.77 11.30
N LEU A 215 -9.66 -2.47 10.29
CA LEU A 215 -8.40 -2.11 9.69
C LEU A 215 -8.50 -0.68 9.14
N GLY A 216 -7.50 0.15 9.47
CA GLY A 216 -7.44 1.52 8.98
C GLY A 216 -7.15 1.57 7.49
N ASN A 217 -7.15 2.77 6.94
CA ASN A 217 -6.64 3.01 5.60
C ASN A 217 -5.11 2.86 5.56
N PHE A 218 -4.51 2.81 4.38
CA PHE A 218 -3.06 2.86 4.28
C PHE A 218 -2.57 4.25 4.72
N PRO A 219 -1.54 4.36 5.58
CA PRO A 219 -1.14 5.64 6.14
C PRO A 219 -0.66 6.60 5.06
N SER A 220 -1.13 7.85 5.14
CA SER A 220 -0.68 8.96 4.31
C SER A 220 0.74 9.38 4.66
N SER A 221 1.38 10.13 3.76
CA SER A 221 2.67 10.73 4.03
C SER A 221 2.61 11.69 5.23
N ARG A 222 1.51 12.44 5.40
CA ARG A 222 1.27 13.33 6.55
C ARG A 222 1.22 12.59 7.89
N GLU A 223 0.56 11.44 7.93
CA GLU A 223 0.50 10.60 9.13
C GLU A 223 1.84 9.94 9.45
N LEU A 224 2.67 9.65 8.44
CA LEU A 224 3.97 9.02 8.65
C LEU A 224 5.07 9.99 9.07
N VAL A 225 5.04 11.26 8.61
CA VAL A 225 6.14 12.21 8.92
C VAL A 225 6.24 12.59 10.38
N SER A 226 5.15 12.48 11.14
CA SER A 226 5.11 12.74 12.58
C SER A 226 5.72 11.62 13.43
N LEU A 227 5.97 10.45 12.84
CA LEU A 227 6.48 9.27 13.56
C LEU A 227 8.02 9.16 13.53
N ASP A 228 8.56 8.43 14.51
CA ASP A 228 9.98 8.09 14.54
C ASP A 228 10.30 6.70 13.95
N GLU A 229 11.58 6.51 13.58
CA GLU A 229 12.05 5.28 12.93
C GLU A 229 11.95 4.06 13.84
N TYR A 230 12.23 4.23 15.13
CA TYR A 230 12.22 3.14 16.10
C TYR A 230 10.79 2.67 16.35
N PHE A 231 9.85 3.60 16.48
CA PHE A 231 8.43 3.32 16.61
C PHE A 231 7.89 2.52 15.41
N LEU A 232 8.14 2.99 14.18
CA LEU A 232 7.71 2.25 12.98
C LEU A 232 8.35 0.86 12.87
N LYS A 233 9.62 0.71 13.29
CA LYS A 233 10.27 -0.62 13.35
C LYS A 233 9.57 -1.55 14.33
N LYS A 234 9.26 -1.05 15.52
CA LYS A 234 8.68 -1.81 16.63
C LYS A 234 7.23 -2.19 16.35
N HIS A 235 6.41 -1.24 15.88
CA HIS A 235 4.96 -1.42 15.74
C HIS A 235 4.54 -2.02 14.39
N CYS A 236 5.35 -1.86 13.32
CA CYS A 236 5.00 -2.38 11.99
C CYS A 236 5.95 -3.45 11.45
N ASN A 237 6.94 -3.91 12.23
CA ASN A 237 7.91 -4.94 11.86
C ASN A 237 8.65 -4.66 10.52
N LEU A 238 8.88 -3.39 10.20
CA LEU A 238 9.42 -2.95 8.91
C LEU A 238 10.93 -3.19 8.78
N GLY A 239 11.64 -3.41 9.89
CA GLY A 239 13.09 -3.53 9.94
C GLY A 239 13.78 -2.31 9.29
N TYR A 240 14.73 -2.55 8.38
CA TYR A 240 15.44 -1.45 7.70
C TYR A 240 14.55 -0.57 6.81
N ARG A 241 13.34 -1.04 6.43
CA ARG A 241 12.42 -0.32 5.54
C ARG A 241 11.80 0.89 6.22
N ALA A 242 11.63 0.88 7.54
CA ALA A 242 11.06 1.99 8.32
C ALA A 242 11.77 3.32 8.00
N LYS A 243 13.10 3.30 8.00
CA LYS A 243 13.93 4.47 7.66
C LYS A 243 13.64 5.01 6.26
N ARG A 244 13.46 4.11 5.28
CA ARG A 244 13.21 4.47 3.88
C ARG A 244 11.82 5.04 3.70
N ILE A 245 10.82 4.43 4.33
CA ILE A 245 9.43 4.88 4.32
C ILE A 245 9.31 6.28 4.94
N LEU A 246 9.94 6.54 6.09
CA LEU A 246 9.96 7.88 6.69
C LEU A 246 10.67 8.91 5.81
N GLN A 247 11.80 8.54 5.20
CA GLN A 247 12.50 9.43 4.28
C GLN A 247 11.67 9.76 3.05
N LEU A 248 10.91 8.78 2.52
CA LEU A 248 9.99 8.98 1.42
C LEU A 248 8.85 9.92 1.82
N ALA A 249 8.17 9.63 2.94
CA ALA A 249 7.09 10.46 3.49
C ALA A 249 7.54 11.92 3.66
N LYS A 250 8.70 12.15 4.30
CA LYS A 250 9.25 13.50 4.52
C LYS A 250 9.55 14.24 3.21
N ARG A 251 10.01 13.55 2.17
CA ARG A 251 10.29 14.17 0.87
C ARG A 251 9.00 14.51 0.12
N VAL A 252 7.98 13.67 0.22
CA VAL A 252 6.65 13.91 -0.36
C VAL A 252 5.97 15.09 0.34
N GLU A 253 5.86 15.06 1.67
CA GLU A 253 5.22 16.15 2.44
C GLU A 253 5.93 17.50 2.29
N SER A 254 7.27 17.51 2.18
CA SER A 254 8.02 18.77 1.98
C SER A 254 8.02 19.25 0.52
N GLY A 255 7.36 18.55 -0.40
CA GLY A 255 7.37 18.88 -1.84
C GLY A 255 8.70 18.61 -2.56
N LYS A 256 9.71 18.05 -1.88
CA LYS A 256 11.01 17.67 -2.49
C LYS A 256 10.93 16.47 -3.44
N LEU A 257 9.79 15.78 -3.44
CA LEU A 257 9.47 14.69 -4.36
C LEU A 257 7.97 14.70 -4.62
N ASP A 258 7.59 15.05 -5.84
CA ASP A 258 6.19 15.02 -6.27
C ASP A 258 5.95 13.75 -7.10
N LEU A 259 5.40 12.72 -6.44
CA LEU A 259 5.07 11.45 -7.11
C LEU A 259 3.84 11.57 -8.02
N GLN A 260 2.90 12.47 -7.69
CA GLN A 260 1.70 12.66 -8.52
C GLN A 260 2.07 13.32 -9.85
N LYS A 261 3.01 14.27 -9.82
CA LYS A 261 3.56 14.87 -11.03
C LYS A 261 4.18 13.84 -11.95
N PHE A 262 4.94 12.88 -11.41
CA PHE A 262 5.53 11.80 -12.23
C PHE A 262 4.46 10.92 -12.89
N GLU A 263 3.36 10.65 -12.19
CA GLU A 263 2.23 9.90 -12.75
C GLU A 263 1.48 10.71 -13.81
N LYS A 264 1.24 12.01 -13.60
CA LYS A 264 0.51 12.87 -14.56
C LYS A 264 1.33 13.20 -15.81
N GLU A 265 2.64 13.40 -15.67
CA GLU A 265 3.54 13.71 -16.78
C GLU A 265 3.89 12.48 -17.62
N SER A 266 3.36 11.30 -17.29
CA SER A 266 3.71 10.05 -17.96
C SER A 266 3.32 9.99 -19.45
N ASN A 267 2.47 10.89 -19.93
CA ASN A 267 2.16 11.05 -21.36
C ASN A 267 3.19 11.92 -22.11
N SER A 268 3.98 12.73 -21.39
CA SER A 268 4.87 13.75 -21.98
C SER A 268 6.35 13.50 -21.70
N VAL A 269 6.66 12.55 -20.80
CA VAL A 269 8.02 12.24 -20.34
C VAL A 269 8.31 10.77 -20.61
N SER A 270 9.53 10.48 -21.09
CA SER A 270 9.95 9.12 -21.38
C SER A 270 10.00 8.23 -20.12
N ALA A 271 9.67 6.95 -20.25
CA ALA A 271 9.75 5.98 -19.16
C ALA A 271 11.15 5.96 -18.51
N GLN A 272 12.20 6.12 -19.33
CA GLN A 272 13.59 6.14 -18.89
C GLN A 272 13.90 7.34 -17.99
N GLU A 273 13.34 8.52 -18.28
CA GLU A 273 13.51 9.70 -17.45
C GLU A 273 12.82 9.56 -16.10
N VAL A 274 11.58 9.05 -16.08
CA VAL A 274 10.86 8.78 -14.82
C VAL A 274 11.62 7.74 -13.99
N TYR A 275 12.08 6.65 -14.63
CA TYR A 275 12.90 5.63 -13.98
C TYR A 275 14.18 6.23 -13.37
N ALA A 276 14.90 7.07 -14.11
CA ALA A 276 16.14 7.70 -13.63
C ALA A 276 15.87 8.63 -12.42
N LYS A 277 14.74 9.34 -12.41
CA LYS A 277 14.31 10.15 -11.26
C LYS A 277 13.98 9.27 -10.04
N LEU A 278 13.18 8.21 -10.22
CA LEU A 278 12.82 7.27 -9.16
C LEU A 278 14.05 6.57 -8.57
N LYS A 279 15.00 6.19 -9.43
CA LYS A 279 16.22 5.48 -9.02
C LYS A 279 17.11 6.28 -8.05
N ARG A 280 17.01 7.60 -8.06
CA ARG A 280 17.70 8.51 -7.13
C ARG A 280 17.02 8.57 -5.75
N VAL A 281 15.82 8.02 -5.60
CA VAL A 281 15.10 7.97 -4.33
C VAL A 281 15.63 6.81 -3.48
N LYS A 282 16.06 7.10 -2.26
CA LYS A 282 16.55 6.07 -1.32
C LYS A 282 15.45 5.05 -1.02
N GLY A 283 15.73 3.77 -1.24
CA GLY A 283 14.75 2.69 -1.13
C GLY A 283 14.27 2.16 -2.48
N PHE A 284 14.54 2.88 -3.58
CA PHE A 284 14.14 2.49 -4.92
C PHE A 284 15.26 1.72 -5.64
N GLY A 285 15.28 0.41 -5.39
CA GLY A 285 16.04 -0.57 -6.19
C GLY A 285 15.44 -0.74 -7.59
N PRO A 286 16.12 -1.45 -8.53
CA PRO A 286 15.57 -1.68 -9.87
C PRO A 286 14.18 -2.32 -9.83
N PHE A 287 13.98 -3.28 -8.93
CA PHE A 287 12.72 -3.97 -8.70
C PHE A 287 11.61 -3.03 -8.16
N ALA A 288 11.90 -2.21 -7.15
CA ALA A 288 10.93 -1.25 -6.62
C ALA A 288 10.56 -0.18 -7.67
N CYS A 289 11.52 0.29 -8.45
CA CYS A 289 11.26 1.20 -9.57
C CYS A 289 10.31 0.54 -10.58
N ALA A 290 10.61 -0.69 -11.02
CA ALA A 290 9.79 -1.39 -12.01
C ALA A 290 8.33 -1.59 -11.53
N ASN A 291 8.12 -1.98 -10.26
CA ASN A 291 6.77 -2.06 -9.69
C ASN A 291 6.04 -0.71 -9.74
N LEU A 292 6.70 0.36 -9.29
CA LEU A 292 6.08 1.68 -9.28
C LEU A 292 5.82 2.23 -10.69
N MET A 293 6.73 1.97 -11.64
CA MET A 293 6.57 2.32 -13.05
C MET A 293 5.34 1.63 -13.66
N MET A 294 5.16 0.34 -13.40
CA MET A 294 3.94 -0.38 -13.80
C MET A 294 2.69 0.27 -13.20
N CYS A 295 2.72 0.64 -11.91
CA CYS A 295 1.62 1.37 -11.27
C CYS A 295 1.35 2.75 -11.89
N MET A 296 2.32 3.37 -12.58
CA MET A 296 2.16 4.62 -13.34
C MET A 296 1.69 4.40 -14.79
N GLY A 297 1.58 3.15 -15.26
CA GLY A 297 1.24 2.82 -16.65
C GLY A 297 2.44 2.74 -17.60
N PHE A 298 3.65 2.54 -17.06
CA PHE A 298 4.84 2.22 -17.85
C PHE A 298 5.12 0.72 -17.76
N TYR A 299 4.82 0.01 -18.84
CA TYR A 299 4.86 -1.45 -18.86
C TYR A 299 6.16 -2.02 -19.46
N GLU A 300 7.09 -1.19 -19.95
CA GLU A 300 8.33 -1.68 -20.56
C GLU A 300 9.32 -2.26 -19.52
N MET A 301 9.11 -1.95 -18.23
CA MET A 301 9.98 -2.37 -17.14
C MET A 301 9.29 -3.41 -16.26
N VAL A 302 9.56 -4.69 -16.52
CA VAL A 302 8.98 -5.80 -15.77
C VAL A 302 9.67 -5.95 -14.40
N PRO A 303 8.93 -5.94 -13.27
CA PRO A 303 9.51 -6.19 -11.95
C PRO A 303 9.84 -7.67 -11.76
N MET A 304 10.99 -8.10 -12.27
CA MET A 304 11.45 -9.48 -12.13
C MET A 304 12.15 -9.69 -10.78
N ASP A 305 11.57 -10.53 -9.93
CA ASP A 305 12.21 -11.03 -8.70
C ASP A 305 12.84 -12.42 -8.90
N SER A 306 13.34 -13.01 -7.80
CA SER A 306 13.94 -14.34 -7.82
C SER A 306 12.94 -15.43 -8.21
N GLU A 307 11.68 -15.31 -7.81
CA GLU A 307 10.64 -16.30 -8.12
C GLU A 307 10.20 -16.22 -9.59
N THR A 308 10.09 -15.01 -10.13
CA THR A 308 9.81 -14.77 -11.55
C THR A 308 10.90 -15.40 -12.41
N ARG A 309 12.17 -15.17 -12.06
CA ARG A 309 13.31 -15.79 -12.76
C ARG A 309 13.30 -17.30 -12.64
N ARG A 310 13.03 -17.83 -11.45
CA ARG A 310 12.95 -19.28 -11.22
C ARG A 310 11.83 -19.90 -12.06
N HIS A 311 10.67 -19.26 -12.16
CA HIS A 311 9.55 -19.75 -12.95
C HIS A 311 9.88 -19.75 -14.44
N LEU A 312 10.42 -18.64 -14.97
CA LEU A 312 10.84 -18.55 -16.38
C LEU A 312 11.94 -19.55 -16.75
N GLN A 313 12.79 -19.95 -15.81
CA GLN A 313 13.78 -21.01 -16.04
C GLN A 313 13.18 -22.42 -16.04
N GLN A 314 11.99 -22.61 -15.47
CA GLN A 314 11.30 -23.90 -15.39
C GLN A 314 10.28 -24.10 -16.50
N THR A 315 9.70 -23.01 -16.98
CA THR A 315 8.86 -23.01 -18.17
C THR A 315 9.77 -22.74 -19.36
N ASP A 316 10.12 -23.77 -20.13
CA ASP A 316 10.89 -23.63 -21.38
C ASP A 316 10.16 -22.70 -22.37
N ILE A 317 10.37 -21.39 -22.22
CA ILE A 317 9.96 -20.33 -23.16
C ILE A 317 11.24 -19.78 -23.78
#